data_AF-A0A8I6XCB4-F1
#
_entry.id   AF-A0A8I6XCB4-F1
#
_cell.length_a   1.000
_cell.length_b   1.000
_cell.length_c   1.000
_cell.angle_alpha   90.00
_cell.angle_beta   90.00
_cell.angle_gamma   90.00
#
_symmetry.space_group_name_H-M   'P 1'
#
loop_
_entity.id
_entity.type
_entity.pdbx_description
1 polymer ?
#
loop_
_entity_poly.entity_id
_entity_poly.type
_entity_poly.pdbx_seq_one_letter_code
_entity_poly.pdbx_strand_id
1 'polypeptide(L)'
;MTITLEDIAMITGLPIEGRALTGKVRSDGGRQRVAALVGVEPEPWIHETRKDPRPCGVLFSWIQRHFCKCPRDASPVVVERFARAYL
;
A
#
# COMPACT_ATOMS: atom_id res chain seq x y z
N MET A 1 9.85 -2.18 13.82
CA MET A 1 8.49 -1.78 14.23
C MET A 1 7.62 -3.00 14.08
N THR A 2 6.92 -3.37 15.14
CA THR A 2 5.94 -4.46 15.16
C THR A 2 4.63 -3.84 15.62
N ILE A 3 3.55 -4.09 14.90
CA ILE A 3 2.20 -3.71 15.30
C ILE A 3 1.48 -5.02 15.61
N THR A 4 0.90 -5.14 16.81
CA THR A 4 0.20 -6.35 17.23
C THR A 4 -1.24 -6.35 16.72
N LEU A 5 -1.90 -7.53 16.75
CA LEU A 5 -3.32 -7.60 16.42
C LEU A 5 -4.18 -6.82 17.43
N GLU A 6 -3.73 -6.72 18.68
CA GLU A 6 -4.37 -5.89 19.71
C GLU A 6 -4.29 -4.40 19.36
N ASP A 7 -3.13 -3.93 18.87
CA ASP A 7 -2.98 -2.54 18.42
C ASP A 7 -3.91 -2.22 17.24
N ILE A 8 -4.04 -3.13 16.25
CA ILE A 8 -4.96 -2.92 15.13
C ILE A 8 -6.42 -2.98 15.58
N ALA A 9 -6.78 -3.89 16.49
CA ALA A 9 -8.13 -3.95 17.05
C ALA A 9 -8.49 -2.65 17.77
N MET A 10 -7.53 -2.07 18.52
CA MET A 10 -7.69 -0.77 19.16
C MET A 10 -7.85 0.37 18.15
N ILE A 11 -7.02 0.42 17.09
CA ILE A 11 -7.07 1.48 16.07
C ILE A 11 -8.37 1.42 15.25
N THR A 12 -8.83 0.21 14.92
CA THR A 12 -9.99 0.00 14.05
C THR A 12 -11.31 -0.09 14.81
N GLY A 13 -11.29 -0.37 16.11
CA GLY A 13 -12.48 -0.63 16.92
C GLY A 13 -13.17 -1.95 16.57
N LEU A 14 -12.49 -2.85 15.85
CA LEU A 14 -13.04 -4.11 15.39
C LEU A 14 -12.31 -5.28 16.07
N PRO A 15 -13.02 -6.33 16.54
CA PRO A 15 -12.36 -7.53 17.03
C PRO A 15 -11.63 -8.21 15.86
N ILE A 16 -10.33 -8.43 16.03
CA ILE A 16 -9.52 -9.13 15.04
C ILE A 16 -9.16 -10.51 15.57
N GLU A 17 -9.90 -11.49 15.08
CA GLU A 17 -9.59 -12.91 15.30
C GLU A 17 -8.72 -13.39 14.14
N GLY A 18 -7.46 -13.73 14.42
CA GLY A 18 -6.55 -14.16 13.38
C GLY A 18 -5.17 -14.55 13.90
N ARG A 19 -4.39 -15.21 13.05
CA ARG A 19 -2.98 -15.50 13.32
C ARG A 19 -2.14 -14.31 12.89
N ALA A 20 -1.26 -13.83 13.77
CA ALA A 20 -0.31 -12.78 13.42
C ALA A 20 0.55 -13.21 12.23
N LEU A 21 0.55 -12.40 11.17
CA LEU A 21 1.48 -12.54 10.05
C LEU A 21 2.76 -11.79 10.39
N THR A 22 3.79 -12.53 10.79
CA THR A 22 5.10 -11.96 11.12
C THR A 22 6.10 -12.29 10.01
N GLY A 23 6.99 -11.36 9.69
CA GLY A 23 7.99 -11.55 8.64
C GLY A 23 8.92 -10.36 8.51
N LYS A 24 10.09 -10.60 7.89
CA LYS A 24 10.99 -9.51 7.52
C LYS A 24 10.42 -8.77 6.32
N VAL A 25 10.08 -7.50 6.51
CA VAL A 25 9.73 -6.62 5.41
C VAL A 25 11.01 -6.26 4.66
N ARG A 26 11.08 -6.67 3.40
CA ARG A 26 12.10 -6.19 2.47
C ARG A 26 11.93 -4.68 2.27
N SER A 27 12.99 -3.91 2.42
CA SER A 27 12.98 -2.46 2.19
C SER A 27 13.20 -2.09 0.72
N ASP A 28 13.67 -3.04 -0.10
CA ASP A 28 13.91 -2.86 -1.52
C ASP A 28 12.64 -3.16 -2.35
N GLY A 29 12.63 -2.67 -3.59
CA GLY A 29 11.58 -3.00 -4.56
C GLY A 29 10.18 -2.52 -4.18
N GLY A 30 10.04 -1.49 -3.34
CA GLY A 30 8.73 -0.94 -2.94
C GLY A 30 7.89 -0.53 -4.14
N ARG A 31 8.49 0.18 -5.11
CA ARG A 31 7.82 0.62 -6.33
C ARG A 31 7.28 -0.54 -7.16
N GLN A 32 8.06 -1.60 -7.33
CA GLN A 32 7.66 -2.81 -8.06
C GLN A 32 6.53 -3.55 -7.34
N ARG A 33 6.56 -3.59 -6.01
CA ARG A 33 5.47 -4.17 -5.22
C ARG A 33 4.17 -3.38 -5.35
N VAL A 34 4.25 -2.05 -5.29
CA VAL A 34 3.09 -1.18 -5.53
C VAL A 34 2.52 -1.45 -6.93
N ALA A 35 3.39 -1.47 -7.95
CA ALA A 35 2.97 -1.78 -9.32
C ALA A 35 2.30 -3.17 -9.44
N ALA A 36 2.82 -4.19 -8.75
CA ALA A 36 2.22 -5.53 -8.74
C ALA A 36 0.86 -5.57 -8.04
N LEU A 37 0.67 -4.80 -6.97
CA LEU A 37 -0.57 -4.77 -6.19
C LEU A 37 -1.68 -3.97 -6.90
N VAL A 38 -1.33 -2.77 -7.39
CA VAL A 38 -2.30 -1.82 -7.95
C VAL A 38 -2.30 -1.76 -9.48
N GLY A 39 -1.41 -2.48 -10.16
CA GLY A 39 -1.33 -2.53 -11.63
C GLY A 39 -0.97 -1.21 -12.30
N VAL A 40 -0.59 -0.19 -11.55
CA VAL A 40 -0.15 1.12 -12.03
C VAL A 40 1.28 1.33 -11.55
N GLU A 41 2.19 1.55 -12.49
CA GLU A 41 3.59 1.73 -12.16
C GLU A 41 3.85 3.19 -11.72
N PRO A 42 4.33 3.41 -10.48
CA PRO A 42 4.62 4.77 -10.00
C PRO A 42 5.81 5.39 -10.73
N GLU A 43 5.85 6.73 -10.78
CA GLU A 43 6.98 7.44 -11.35
C GLU A 43 8.28 7.15 -10.58
N PRO A 44 9.39 6.92 -11.30
CA PRO A 44 10.68 6.70 -10.67
C PRO A 44 11.08 7.93 -9.85
N TRP A 45 11.75 7.71 -8.72
CA TRP A 45 12.38 8.82 -8.01
C TRP A 45 13.61 9.23 -8.80
N ILE A 46 13.63 10.46 -9.29
CA ILE A 46 14.69 11.01 -10.11
C ILE A 46 15.48 11.99 -9.26
N HIS A 47 16.64 11.56 -8.76
CA HIS A 47 17.63 12.46 -8.19
C HIS A 47 18.99 11.76 -8.17
N GLU A 48 20.02 12.51 -8.58
CA GLU A 48 21.29 11.93 -9.05
C GLU A 48 22.12 11.25 -7.94
N THR A 49 22.05 11.76 -6.71
CA THR A 49 22.98 11.37 -5.64
C THR A 49 22.35 10.82 -4.37
N ARG A 50 21.03 10.91 -4.21
CA ARG A 50 20.32 10.38 -3.03
C ARG A 50 19.69 9.02 -3.36
N LYS A 51 19.29 8.28 -2.34
CA LYS A 51 18.42 7.11 -2.52
C LYS A 51 16.97 7.57 -2.44
N ASP A 52 16.05 6.84 -3.09
CA ASP A 52 14.61 7.08 -2.96
C ASP A 52 14.22 7.03 -1.47
N PRO A 53 13.75 8.15 -0.89
CA PRO A 53 13.40 8.19 0.53
C PRO A 53 12.04 7.53 0.81
N ARG A 54 11.32 7.05 -0.22
CA ARG A 54 9.99 6.44 -0.10
C ARG A 54 10.15 4.95 0.26
N PRO A 55 9.95 4.54 1.53
CA PRO A 55 10.17 3.15 1.94
C PRO A 55 9.21 2.17 1.24
N CYS A 56 8.02 2.63 0.86
CA CYS A 56 7.03 1.85 0.11
C CYS A 56 7.10 2.09 -1.40
N GLY A 57 8.10 2.85 -1.89
CA GLY A 57 8.23 3.23 -3.30
C GLY A 57 7.30 4.35 -3.78
N VAL A 58 6.27 4.70 -3.01
CA VAL A 58 5.34 5.81 -3.27
C VAL A 58 5.02 6.58 -2.00
N LEU A 59 4.56 7.82 -2.16
CA LEU A 59 3.96 8.60 -1.08
C LEU A 59 2.46 8.31 -0.98
N PHE A 60 1.87 8.48 0.19
CA PHE A 60 0.42 8.35 0.36
C PHE A 60 -0.37 9.33 -0.53
N SER A 61 0.15 10.55 -0.73
CA SER A 61 -0.45 11.52 -1.65
C SER A 61 -0.55 11.01 -3.09
N TRP A 62 0.39 10.16 -3.52
CA TRP A 62 0.34 9.51 -4.82
C TRP A 62 -0.82 8.50 -4.90
N ILE A 63 -0.99 7.68 -3.85
CA ILE A 63 -2.11 6.73 -3.74
C ILE A 63 -3.44 7.49 -3.80
N GLN A 64 -3.58 8.57 -3.02
CA GLN A 64 -4.80 9.39 -3.05
C GLN A 64 -5.06 9.95 -4.44
N ARG A 65 -4.05 10.49 -5.12
CA ARG A 65 -4.21 11.04 -6.47
C ARG A 65 -4.72 10.00 -7.48
N HIS A 66 -4.28 8.76 -7.38
CA HIS A 66 -4.59 7.71 -8.37
C HIS A 66 -5.80 6.84 -8.00
N PHE A 67 -6.07 6.66 -6.70
CA PHE A 67 -7.02 5.64 -6.20
C PHE A 67 -8.10 6.20 -5.25
N CYS A 68 -8.16 7.51 -4.99
CA CYS A 68 -9.16 8.05 -4.05
C CYS A 68 -10.62 7.89 -4.49
N LYS A 69 -10.90 7.81 -5.80
CA LYS A 69 -12.25 7.74 -6.35
C LYS A 69 -12.35 6.62 -7.37
N CYS A 70 -12.94 5.50 -6.95
CA CYS A 70 -13.28 4.42 -7.87
C CYS A 70 -14.42 4.86 -8.80
N PRO A 71 -14.34 4.61 -10.12
CA PRO A 71 -15.45 4.85 -11.05
C PRO A 71 -16.73 4.10 -10.61
N ARG A 72 -17.91 4.69 -10.82
CA ARG A 72 -19.19 4.09 -10.38
C ARG A 72 -19.49 2.76 -11.08
N ASP A 73 -19.11 2.65 -12.35
CA ASP A 73 -19.34 1.44 -13.17
C ASP A 73 -18.06 0.61 -13.34
N ALA A 74 -17.18 0.66 -12.33
CA ALA A 74 -15.94 -0.09 -12.33
C ALA A 74 -16.21 -1.60 -12.33
N SER A 75 -15.51 -2.33 -13.21
CA SER A 75 -15.50 -3.79 -13.14
C SER A 75 -14.97 -4.28 -11.78
N PRO A 76 -15.32 -5.50 -11.33
CA PRO A 76 -14.84 -6.04 -10.05
C PRO A 76 -13.31 -6.02 -9.92
N VAL A 77 -12.58 -6.25 -11.01
CA VAL A 77 -11.11 -6.20 -11.05
C VAL A 77 -10.59 -4.79 -10.77
N VAL A 78 -11.29 -3.76 -11.25
CA VAL A 78 -10.94 -2.35 -10.99
C VAL A 78 -11.28 -1.98 -9.55
N VAL A 79 -12.42 -2.43 -9.03
CA VAL A 79 -12.78 -2.21 -7.61
C VAL A 79 -11.74 -2.84 -6.69
N GLU A 80 -11.35 -4.08 -6.96
CA GLU A 80 -10.33 -4.78 -6.18
C GLU A 80 -8.98 -4.05 -6.22
N ARG A 81 -8.57 -3.57 -7.39
CA ARG A 81 -7.36 -2.76 -7.56
C ARG A 81 -7.38 -1.50 -6.69
N PHE A 82 -8.53 -0.79 -6.65
CA PHE A 82 -8.70 0.40 -5.83
C PHE A 82 -8.68 0.08 -4.33
N ALA A 83 -9.28 -1.04 -3.91
CA ALA A 83 -9.23 -1.49 -2.52
C ALA A 83 -7.80 -1.85 -2.08
N ARG A 84 -7.05 -2.58 -2.91
CA ARG A 84 -5.66 -2.98 -2.64
C ARG A 84 -4.71 -1.80 -2.46
N ALA A 85 -5.04 -0.61 -2.95
CA ALA A 85 -4.23 0.59 -2.78
C ALA A 85 -4.23 1.11 -1.31
N TYR A 86 -5.17 0.67 -0.48
CA TYR A 86 -5.36 1.11 0.90
C TYR A 86 -5.17 -0.01 1.94
N LEU A 87 -4.62 -1.15 1.53
CA LEU A 87 -4.18 -2.24 2.40
C LEU A 87 -2.72 -2.02 2.84
#